data_AF-A0AAE3DTQ2-F1
#
_entry.id   AF-A0AAE3DTQ2-F1
#
_cell.length_a   1.000
_cell.length_b   1.000
_cell.length_c   1.000
_cell.angle_alpha   90.00
_cell.angle_beta   90.00
_cell.angle_gamma   90.00
#
_symmetry.space_group_name_H-M   'P 1'
#
loop_
_entity.id
_entity.type
_entity.pdbx_description
1 polymer ?
#
loop_
_entity_poly.entity_id
_entity_poly.type
_entity_poly.pdbx_seq_one_letter_code
_entity_poly.pdbx_strand_id
1 'polypeptide(L)'
;MTGGKLSTGNGGLLYTTNTECTLTLDSVDITYAPDSEFFLRCTGNNNQRGWGQTGNNGSDCLFTAINQEMQGDVVWDSISDLDFYITDNSILTGAIVDDETYAGNGGDGYCNVYLAEGCTWTVTGDSTVSSIESEGSIVDVDGKTISIVGTDGTTYVEGDSEYTITTGSYSDSVDLTGATSEGSWSDYSVEKPDTL
;
A
#
# COMPACT_ATOMS: atom_id res chain seq x y z
N MET A 1 -9.77 -3.79 10.20
CA MET A 1 -9.64 -3.53 11.65
C MET A 1 -10.09 -2.11 11.87
N THR A 2 -11.10 -1.91 12.71
CA THR A 2 -11.59 -0.58 13.10
C THR A 2 -11.19 -0.30 14.53
N GLY A 3 -10.54 0.83 14.78
CA GLY A 3 -10.06 1.23 16.08
C GLY A 3 -9.05 0.25 16.68
N GLY A 4 -8.92 0.30 18.00
CA GLY A 4 -8.00 -0.58 18.73
C GLY A 4 -6.54 -0.25 18.46
N LYS A 5 -5.66 -1.22 18.73
CA LYS A 5 -4.20 -1.04 18.65
C LYS A 5 -3.55 -2.22 17.93
N LEU A 6 -2.69 -1.92 16.96
CA LEU A 6 -1.79 -2.87 16.31
C LEU A 6 -0.35 -2.52 16.70
N SER A 7 0.44 -3.51 17.10
CA SER A 7 1.82 -3.25 17.54
C SER A 7 2.76 -4.35 17.04
N THR A 8 3.88 -3.96 16.45
CA THR A 8 4.95 -4.89 16.10
C THR A 8 6.08 -4.83 17.11
N GLY A 9 6.65 -5.99 17.43
CA GLY A 9 7.83 -6.08 18.30
C GLY A 9 9.16 -6.09 17.55
N ASN A 10 9.13 -6.37 16.24
CA ASN A 10 10.28 -6.45 15.33
C ASN A 10 9.74 -6.52 13.89
N GLY A 11 10.53 -6.03 12.91
CA GLY A 11 10.26 -6.11 11.48
C GLY A 11 9.12 -5.19 11.02
N GLY A 12 8.77 -5.29 9.74
CA GLY A 12 7.67 -4.53 9.17
C GLY A 12 6.28 -4.92 9.69
N LEU A 13 5.29 -4.08 9.40
CA LEU A 13 3.94 -4.18 9.98
C LEU A 13 3.08 -5.26 9.30
N LEU A 14 2.89 -5.17 7.98
CA LEU A 14 2.04 -6.09 7.21
C LEU A 14 2.83 -6.72 6.08
N TYR A 15 2.76 -8.04 5.94
CA TYR A 15 3.37 -8.77 4.83
C TYR A 15 2.37 -9.73 4.20
N THR A 16 2.04 -9.51 2.92
CA THR A 16 1.17 -10.34 2.11
C THR A 16 2.00 -11.02 1.02
N THR A 17 1.83 -12.33 0.87
CA THR A 17 2.56 -13.17 -0.08
C THR A 17 1.80 -14.47 -0.32
N ASN A 18 1.79 -14.98 -1.56
CA ASN A 18 1.11 -16.21 -1.96
C ASN A 18 -0.35 -16.26 -1.45
N THR A 19 -1.06 -15.16 -1.61
CA THR A 19 -2.44 -14.99 -1.13
C THR A 19 -3.19 -13.99 -2.01
N GLU A 20 -4.50 -14.16 -2.09
CA GLU A 20 -5.43 -13.08 -2.39
C GLU A 20 -5.95 -12.55 -1.05
N CYS A 21 -5.89 -11.25 -0.80
CA CYS A 21 -6.31 -10.67 0.45
C CYS A 21 -6.89 -9.27 0.32
N THR A 22 -7.83 -8.97 1.22
CA THR A 22 -8.38 -7.64 1.42
C THR A 22 -8.03 -7.17 2.83
N LEU A 23 -7.42 -5.99 2.94
CA LEU A 23 -6.97 -5.39 4.18
C LEU A 23 -7.59 -3.99 4.34
N THR A 24 -8.46 -3.82 5.33
CA THR A 24 -9.03 -2.51 5.67
C THR A 24 -8.51 -2.08 7.04
N LEU A 25 -7.92 -0.90 7.16
CA LEU A 25 -7.59 -0.27 8.45
C LEU A 25 -8.39 1.02 8.60
N ASP A 26 -9.13 1.12 9.69
CA ASP A 26 -9.90 2.31 10.06
C ASP A 26 -9.50 2.77 11.47
N SER A 27 -8.92 3.97 11.58
CA SER A 27 -8.67 4.62 12.88
C SER A 27 -7.87 3.75 13.88
N VAL A 28 -6.95 2.90 13.41
CA VAL A 28 -6.17 1.99 14.24
C VAL A 28 -4.96 2.70 14.84
N ASP A 29 -4.75 2.57 16.16
CA ASP A 29 -3.50 3.02 16.81
C ASP A 29 -2.36 2.05 16.46
N ILE A 30 -1.42 2.47 15.61
CA ILE A 30 -0.29 1.64 15.19
C ILE A 30 0.96 2.02 15.99
N THR A 31 1.58 1.02 16.61
CA THR A 31 2.90 1.16 17.23
C THR A 31 3.93 0.35 16.46
N TYR A 32 4.79 1.05 15.73
CA TYR A 32 5.87 0.48 14.95
C TYR A 32 7.03 0.02 15.84
N ALA A 33 7.67 -1.08 15.46
CA ALA A 33 8.95 -1.46 16.01
C ALA A 33 10.01 -0.36 15.72
N PRO A 34 10.98 -0.12 16.61
CA PRO A 34 12.05 0.87 16.36
C PRO A 34 12.88 0.58 15.11
N ASP A 35 12.91 -0.68 14.68
CA ASP A 35 13.59 -1.22 13.51
C ASP A 35 12.58 -1.68 12.43
N SER A 36 11.37 -1.11 12.41
CA SER A 36 10.36 -1.43 11.40
C SER A 36 10.89 -1.16 10.00
N GLU A 37 10.89 -2.20 9.16
CA GLU A 37 11.46 -2.16 7.81
C GLU A 37 10.50 -1.60 6.76
N PHE A 38 9.19 -1.82 6.95
CA PHE A 38 8.13 -1.42 6.02
C PHE A 38 6.80 -1.31 6.75
N PHE A 39 5.89 -0.50 6.22
CA PHE A 39 4.48 -0.51 6.59
C PHE A 39 3.78 -1.74 5.97
N LEU A 40 3.88 -1.88 4.65
CA LEU A 40 3.25 -2.98 3.91
C LEU A 40 4.27 -3.57 2.93
N ARG A 41 4.38 -4.88 2.89
CA ARG A 41 5.08 -5.61 1.84
C ARG A 41 4.07 -6.50 1.12
N CYS A 42 3.86 -6.27 -0.17
CA CYS A 42 3.01 -7.03 -1.07
C CYS A 42 3.90 -7.67 -2.14
N THR A 43 4.58 -8.76 -1.80
CA THR A 43 5.63 -9.33 -2.67
C THR A 43 5.62 -10.85 -2.66
N GLY A 44 6.37 -11.43 -3.60
CA GLY A 44 6.91 -12.76 -3.52
C GLY A 44 7.74 -13.04 -2.26
N ASN A 45 8.18 -14.29 -2.15
CA ASN A 45 9.09 -14.74 -1.11
C ASN A 45 10.10 -15.78 -1.65
N ASN A 46 11.14 -16.04 -0.87
CA ASN A 46 12.18 -17.02 -1.20
C ASN A 46 11.85 -18.47 -0.76
N ASN A 47 10.60 -18.73 -0.39
CA ASN A 47 10.07 -20.01 0.09
C ASN A 47 10.79 -20.62 1.31
N GLN A 48 11.58 -19.84 2.08
CA GLN A 48 12.24 -20.36 3.28
C GLN A 48 11.24 -20.85 4.35
N ARG A 49 9.99 -20.36 4.30
CA ARG A 49 8.91 -20.73 5.22
C ARG A 49 7.96 -21.79 4.65
N GLY A 50 8.21 -22.31 3.44
CA GLY A 50 7.39 -23.35 2.80
C GLY A 50 6.08 -22.85 2.18
N TRP A 51 5.96 -21.54 1.94
CA TRP A 51 4.82 -20.95 1.24
C TRP A 51 5.07 -20.96 -0.27
N GLY A 52 4.42 -21.88 -0.98
CA GLY A 52 4.37 -21.89 -2.45
C GLY A 52 5.70 -22.18 -3.17
N GLN A 53 5.93 -21.53 -4.31
CA GLN A 53 7.11 -21.64 -5.18
C GLN A 53 7.74 -20.26 -5.47
N THR A 54 9.05 -20.12 -5.21
CA THR A 54 9.80 -18.88 -5.49
C THR A 54 9.59 -18.41 -6.93
N GLY A 55 9.35 -17.12 -7.12
CA GLY A 55 9.05 -16.51 -8.42
C GLY A 55 7.60 -16.66 -8.89
N ASN A 56 6.75 -17.43 -8.18
CA ASN A 56 5.32 -17.60 -8.48
C ASN A 56 4.43 -17.32 -7.25
N ASN A 57 4.98 -16.65 -6.23
CA ASN A 57 4.36 -16.45 -4.91
C ASN A 57 3.88 -15.02 -4.67
N GLY A 58 3.43 -14.35 -5.73
CA GLY A 58 2.88 -13.02 -5.63
C GLY A 58 1.71 -12.91 -4.66
N SER A 59 1.39 -11.68 -4.29
CA SER A 59 0.17 -11.37 -3.54
C SER A 59 -0.78 -10.61 -4.45
N ASP A 60 -2.08 -10.88 -4.34
CA ASP A 60 -3.15 -10.03 -4.86
C ASP A 60 -3.77 -9.32 -3.65
N CYS A 61 -3.47 -8.04 -3.48
CA CYS A 61 -3.79 -7.28 -2.27
C CYS A 61 -4.64 -6.05 -2.59
N LEU A 62 -5.84 -6.04 -2.04
CA LEU A 62 -6.69 -4.87 -1.97
C LEU A 62 -6.57 -4.24 -0.59
N PHE A 63 -5.91 -3.08 -0.49
CA PHE A 63 -5.73 -2.39 0.78
C PHE A 63 -6.56 -1.09 0.82
N THR A 64 -7.25 -0.84 1.93
CA THR A 64 -7.97 0.41 2.16
C THR A 64 -7.65 1.00 3.53
N ALA A 65 -7.19 2.25 3.53
CA ALA A 65 -6.95 3.07 4.71
C ALA A 65 -8.10 4.08 4.87
N ILE A 66 -8.70 4.15 6.05
CA ILE A 66 -9.80 5.07 6.40
C ILE A 66 -9.40 5.78 7.70
N ASN A 67 -9.30 7.11 7.70
CA ASN A 67 -8.85 7.88 8.87
C ASN A 67 -7.62 7.27 9.57
N GLN A 68 -6.65 6.84 8.75
CA GLN A 68 -5.55 6.01 9.19
C GLN A 68 -4.22 6.74 8.99
N GLU A 69 -3.47 6.90 10.07
CA GLU A 69 -2.06 7.28 10.02
C GLU A 69 -1.21 6.03 9.77
N MET A 70 -0.35 6.08 8.74
CA MET A 70 0.51 4.99 8.29
C MET A 70 1.93 5.51 8.12
N GLN A 71 2.91 4.84 8.73
CA GLN A 71 4.33 5.16 8.65
C GLN A 71 5.16 3.96 8.18
N GLY A 72 6.11 4.21 7.29
CA GLY A 72 7.02 3.24 6.72
C GLY A 72 6.72 2.95 5.25
N ASP A 73 7.67 2.32 4.58
CA ASP A 73 7.58 2.10 3.14
C ASP A 73 6.51 1.05 2.79
N VAL A 74 5.93 1.22 1.61
CA VAL A 74 5.14 0.18 0.93
C VAL A 74 6.05 -0.47 -0.09
N VAL A 75 6.16 -1.80 -0.07
CA VAL A 75 7.03 -2.55 -0.96
C VAL A 75 6.18 -3.48 -1.80
N TRP A 76 6.32 -3.46 -3.12
CA TRP A 76 5.63 -4.35 -4.04
C TRP A 76 6.63 -4.96 -5.05
N ASP A 77 6.21 -5.99 -5.78
CA ASP A 77 7.02 -6.58 -6.85
C ASP A 77 6.15 -6.95 -8.05
N SER A 78 6.78 -7.17 -9.20
CA SER A 78 6.11 -7.42 -10.49
C SER A 78 5.39 -8.77 -10.60
N ILE A 79 5.45 -9.62 -9.57
CA ILE A 79 4.60 -10.83 -9.52
C ILE A 79 3.39 -10.63 -8.61
N SER A 80 3.23 -9.46 -8.01
CA SER A 80 2.15 -9.10 -7.09
C SER A 80 1.30 -7.97 -7.64
N ASP A 81 0.03 -7.97 -7.25
CA ASP A 81 -0.97 -6.97 -7.55
C ASP A 81 -1.34 -6.23 -6.26
N LEU A 82 -1.27 -4.91 -6.27
CA LEU A 82 -1.61 -4.05 -5.15
C LEU A 82 -2.50 -2.89 -5.61
N ASP A 83 -3.75 -2.89 -5.15
CA ASP A 83 -4.61 -1.70 -5.18
C ASP A 83 -4.61 -1.04 -3.80
N PHE A 84 -4.04 0.17 -3.72
CA PHE A 84 -3.79 0.87 -2.47
C PHE A 84 -4.66 2.13 -2.35
N TYR A 85 -5.78 2.01 -1.64
CA TYR A 85 -6.74 3.09 -1.41
C TYR A 85 -6.43 3.83 -0.11
N ILE A 86 -6.16 5.13 -0.22
CA ILE A 86 -5.91 6.05 0.90
C ILE A 86 -7.09 7.02 0.97
N THR A 87 -7.95 6.84 1.97
CA THR A 87 -9.26 7.51 2.05
C THR A 87 -9.52 8.15 3.41
N ASP A 88 -10.51 9.04 3.46
CA ASP A 88 -10.99 9.72 4.67
C ASP A 88 -9.87 10.26 5.57
N ASN A 89 -9.21 11.35 5.18
CA ASN A 89 -8.16 12.01 5.98
C ASN A 89 -6.97 11.11 6.36
N SER A 90 -6.77 9.97 5.68
CA SER A 90 -5.62 9.10 5.91
C SER A 90 -4.31 9.74 5.47
N ILE A 91 -3.22 9.34 6.13
CA ILE A 91 -1.87 9.83 5.85
C ILE A 91 -0.94 8.64 5.68
N LEU A 92 -0.27 8.54 4.53
CA LEU A 92 0.90 7.68 4.35
C LEU A 92 2.17 8.53 4.47
N THR A 93 3.09 8.15 5.35
CA THR A 93 4.46 8.69 5.39
C THR A 93 5.46 7.58 5.08
N GLY A 94 5.96 7.56 3.85
CA GLY A 94 6.81 6.49 3.34
C GLY A 94 7.04 6.59 1.83
N ALA A 95 7.99 5.81 1.30
CA ALA A 95 8.15 5.58 -0.12
C ALA A 95 7.31 4.36 -0.57
N ILE A 96 6.96 4.30 -1.86
CA ILE A 96 6.39 3.10 -2.48
C ILE A 96 7.43 2.51 -3.44
N VAL A 97 7.99 1.36 -3.07
CA VAL A 97 9.19 0.78 -3.67
C VAL A 97 8.84 -0.48 -4.46
N ASP A 98 9.25 -0.50 -5.71
CA ASP A 98 9.28 -1.70 -6.56
C ASP A 98 10.56 -2.52 -6.24
N ASP A 99 10.40 -3.68 -5.61
CA ASP A 99 11.47 -4.56 -5.13
C ASP A 99 11.38 -5.97 -5.74
N GLU A 100 12.05 -6.12 -6.88
CA GLU A 100 12.10 -7.36 -7.67
C GLU A 100 12.90 -8.52 -7.03
N THR A 101 13.37 -8.37 -5.78
CA THR A 101 14.25 -9.37 -5.12
C THR A 101 13.65 -10.79 -5.13
N TYR A 102 12.33 -10.92 -5.08
CA TYR A 102 11.63 -12.22 -5.03
C TYR A 102 10.78 -12.54 -6.26
N ALA A 103 10.78 -11.67 -7.27
CA ALA A 103 10.00 -11.83 -8.50
C ALA A 103 10.62 -12.80 -9.52
N GLY A 104 11.88 -13.22 -9.32
CA GLY A 104 12.53 -14.19 -10.20
C GLY A 104 12.84 -13.61 -11.57
N ASN A 105 12.06 -13.97 -12.60
CA ASN A 105 12.20 -13.42 -13.95
C ASN A 105 11.33 -12.17 -14.18
N GLY A 106 10.68 -11.67 -13.14
CA GLY A 106 9.66 -10.64 -13.21
C GLY A 106 8.29 -11.18 -13.65
N GLY A 107 7.27 -10.35 -13.51
CA GLY A 107 5.90 -10.63 -13.95
C GLY A 107 5.22 -9.37 -14.48
N ASP A 108 3.89 -9.46 -14.61
CA ASP A 108 3.03 -8.41 -15.15
C ASP A 108 2.14 -7.76 -14.06
N GLY A 109 2.55 -7.88 -12.79
CA GLY A 109 1.84 -7.33 -11.64
C GLY A 109 1.91 -5.81 -11.56
N TYR A 110 1.18 -5.22 -10.61
CA TYR A 110 1.03 -3.77 -10.52
C TYR A 110 0.92 -3.23 -9.08
N CYS A 111 1.16 -1.93 -8.96
CA CYS A 111 0.80 -1.15 -7.78
C CYS A 111 0.04 0.12 -8.19
N ASN A 112 -1.26 0.18 -7.89
CA ASN A 112 -2.11 1.34 -8.14
C ASN A 112 -2.33 2.11 -6.84
N VAL A 113 -2.23 3.43 -6.89
CA VAL A 113 -2.48 4.31 -5.74
C VAL A 113 -3.69 5.19 -6.00
N TYR A 114 -4.67 5.11 -5.10
CA TYR A 114 -5.89 5.91 -5.13
C TYR A 114 -5.91 6.82 -3.90
N LEU A 115 -5.70 8.12 -4.10
CA LEU A 115 -5.58 9.10 -3.02
C LEU A 115 -6.77 10.06 -3.02
N ALA A 116 -7.66 9.90 -2.05
CA ALA A 116 -8.86 10.72 -1.93
C ALA A 116 -8.57 12.17 -1.51
N GLU A 117 -9.51 13.07 -1.80
CA GLU A 117 -9.49 14.44 -1.26
C GLU A 117 -9.30 14.44 0.27
N GLY A 118 -8.47 15.36 0.77
CA GLY A 118 -8.14 15.49 2.19
C GLY A 118 -7.12 14.48 2.72
N CYS A 119 -6.75 13.46 1.94
CA CYS A 119 -5.69 12.52 2.30
C CYS A 119 -4.31 13.04 1.88
N THR A 120 -3.26 12.53 2.53
CA THR A 120 -1.88 12.93 2.24
C THR A 120 -0.96 11.74 2.04
N TRP A 121 -0.15 11.78 1.00
CA TRP A 121 1.04 10.95 0.87
C TRP A 121 2.28 11.82 1.04
N THR A 122 2.91 11.70 2.20
CA THR A 122 4.20 12.29 2.54
C THR A 122 5.32 11.35 2.06
N VAL A 123 5.90 11.68 0.91
CA VAL A 123 6.94 10.90 0.25
C VAL A 123 8.29 11.10 0.95
N THR A 124 8.96 10.00 1.26
CA THR A 124 10.26 9.99 1.97
C THR A 124 11.42 9.46 1.14
N GLY A 125 11.18 9.13 -0.13
CA GLY A 125 12.14 8.56 -1.06
C GLY A 125 11.55 8.43 -2.45
N ASP A 126 12.41 8.23 -3.45
CA ASP A 126 11.96 7.93 -4.81
C ASP A 126 11.03 6.72 -4.81
N SER A 127 9.93 6.83 -5.54
CA SER A 127 8.86 5.83 -5.54
C SER A 127 8.50 5.40 -6.95
N THR A 128 8.08 4.15 -7.10
CA THR A 128 7.65 3.56 -8.37
C THR A 128 6.31 2.87 -8.18
N VAL A 129 5.33 3.27 -8.98
CA VAL A 129 3.96 2.72 -8.96
C VAL A 129 3.44 2.56 -10.38
N SER A 130 2.50 1.67 -10.61
CA SER A 130 1.91 1.46 -11.94
C SER A 130 1.01 2.62 -12.35
N SER A 131 0.16 3.10 -11.43
CA SER A 131 -0.73 4.23 -11.69
C SER A 131 -1.01 5.04 -10.42
N ILE A 132 -1.35 6.32 -10.62
CA ILE A 132 -1.81 7.22 -9.56
C ILE A 132 -3.10 7.89 -10.00
N GLU A 133 -4.10 7.81 -9.14
CA GLU A 133 -5.30 8.64 -9.20
C GLU A 133 -5.39 9.45 -7.91
N SER A 134 -5.35 10.77 -7.98
CA SER A 134 -5.20 11.60 -6.79
C SER A 134 -6.02 12.88 -6.83
N GLU A 135 -6.94 13.01 -5.87
CA GLU A 135 -7.53 14.28 -5.44
C GLU A 135 -6.90 14.80 -4.13
N GLY A 136 -6.00 14.03 -3.52
CA GLY A 136 -5.29 14.39 -2.29
C GLY A 136 -3.96 15.11 -2.50
N SER A 137 -3.18 15.23 -1.43
CA SER A 137 -1.89 15.92 -1.43
C SER A 137 -0.71 14.93 -1.47
N ILE A 138 0.22 15.16 -2.40
CA ILE A 138 1.47 14.39 -2.51
C ILE A 138 2.64 15.35 -2.34
N VAL A 139 3.34 15.24 -1.22
CA VAL A 139 4.40 16.19 -0.79
C VAL A 139 5.54 15.46 -0.09
N ASP A 140 6.68 16.11 0.10
CA ASP A 140 7.72 15.60 1.00
C ASP A 140 7.47 16.04 2.46
N VAL A 141 8.37 15.61 3.36
CA VAL A 141 8.33 15.95 4.80
C VAL A 141 8.44 17.45 5.10
N ASP A 142 8.99 18.24 4.18
CA ASP A 142 9.05 19.71 4.28
C ASP A 142 7.80 20.38 3.66
N GLY A 143 6.90 19.60 3.07
CA GLY A 143 5.72 20.08 2.35
C GLY A 143 6.02 20.52 0.90
N LYS A 144 7.16 20.16 0.33
CA LYS A 144 7.49 20.47 -1.08
C LYS A 144 6.72 19.56 -2.01
N THR A 145 6.41 20.05 -3.21
CA THR A 145 5.68 19.26 -4.21
C THR A 145 6.59 18.20 -4.80
N ILE A 146 6.09 16.98 -4.94
CA ILE A 146 6.82 15.87 -5.57
C ILE A 146 6.68 15.94 -7.09
N SER A 147 7.77 15.70 -7.81
CA SER A 147 7.70 15.51 -9.26
C SER A 147 7.10 14.15 -9.60
N ILE A 148 6.09 14.12 -10.46
CA ILE A 148 5.46 12.87 -10.94
C ILE A 148 5.77 12.73 -12.42
N VAL A 149 6.52 11.69 -12.76
CA VAL A 149 7.08 11.47 -14.09
C VAL A 149 6.65 10.11 -14.62
N GLY A 150 6.18 10.10 -15.86
CA GLY A 150 5.83 8.92 -16.62
C GLY A 150 7.05 8.06 -16.92
N THR A 151 6.86 6.74 -16.97
CA THR A 151 7.86 5.80 -17.50
C THR A 151 8.21 6.08 -18.97
N ASP A 152 7.33 6.80 -19.68
CA ASP A 152 7.53 7.31 -21.04
C ASP A 152 8.29 8.66 -21.11
N GLY A 153 8.62 9.24 -19.95
CA GLY A 153 9.28 10.54 -19.82
C GLY A 153 8.34 11.75 -19.75
N THR A 154 7.02 11.55 -19.72
CA THR A 154 6.04 12.63 -19.55
C THR A 154 6.07 13.17 -18.12
N THR A 155 6.33 14.47 -17.92
CA THR A 155 6.12 15.08 -16.60
C THR A 155 4.63 15.38 -16.40
N TYR A 156 3.99 14.68 -15.47
CA TYR A 156 2.60 14.91 -15.09
C TYR A 156 2.47 16.05 -14.08
N VAL A 157 3.36 16.08 -13.09
CA VAL A 157 3.46 17.13 -12.07
C VAL A 157 4.91 17.55 -11.94
N GLU A 158 5.16 18.85 -12.08
CA GLU A 158 6.48 19.44 -11.81
C GLU A 158 6.56 19.84 -10.33
N GLY A 159 7.51 19.27 -9.61
CA GLY A 159 7.73 19.52 -8.18
C GLY A 159 9.10 20.12 -7.87
N ASP A 160 9.27 20.58 -6.64
CA ASP A 160 10.51 21.18 -6.10
C ASP A 160 11.16 20.34 -4.98
N SER A 161 10.58 19.17 -4.66
CA SER A 161 11.23 18.18 -3.81
C SER A 161 12.43 17.52 -4.51
N GLU A 162 13.31 16.92 -3.70
CA GLU A 162 14.41 16.09 -4.20
C GLU A 162 13.95 14.71 -4.68
N TYR A 163 12.76 14.26 -4.25
CA TYR A 163 12.20 12.97 -4.61
C TYR A 163 11.33 13.04 -5.86
N THR A 164 11.29 11.91 -6.59
CA THR A 164 10.44 11.72 -7.76
C THR A 164 9.59 10.48 -7.61
N ILE A 165 8.34 10.55 -8.07
CA ILE A 165 7.50 9.37 -8.30
C ILE A 165 7.52 9.03 -9.79
N THR A 166 7.91 7.79 -10.11
CA THR A 166 7.82 7.24 -11.46
C THR A 166 6.53 6.44 -11.60
N THR A 167 5.73 6.72 -12.63
CA THR A 167 4.46 6.01 -12.85
C THR A 167 4.15 5.71 -14.31
N GLY A 168 3.31 4.71 -14.59
CA GLY A 168 2.77 4.48 -15.93
C GLY A 168 1.73 5.53 -16.34
N SER A 169 0.93 5.99 -15.38
CA SER A 169 -0.16 6.96 -15.64
C SER A 169 -0.53 7.77 -14.40
N TYR A 170 -1.02 8.98 -14.63
CA TYR A 170 -1.50 9.89 -13.58
C TYR A 170 -2.87 10.49 -13.94
N SER A 171 -3.74 10.61 -12.95
CA SER A 171 -5.04 11.29 -13.01
C SER A 171 -5.22 12.22 -11.80
N ASP A 172 -5.79 13.41 -12.02
CA ASP A 172 -6.16 14.37 -10.97
C ASP A 172 -7.60 14.16 -10.42
N SER A 173 -8.24 13.09 -10.86
CA SER A 173 -9.53 12.58 -10.37
C SER A 173 -9.34 11.14 -9.92
N VAL A 174 -10.10 10.71 -8.89
CA VAL A 174 -9.97 9.38 -8.30
C VAL A 174 -11.27 8.58 -8.31
N ASP A 175 -11.20 7.32 -8.73
CA ASP A 175 -12.29 6.35 -8.61
C ASP A 175 -12.08 5.47 -7.36
N LEU A 176 -12.91 5.68 -6.35
CA LEU A 176 -12.86 4.94 -5.08
C LEU A 176 -13.85 3.77 -5.03
N THR A 177 -14.48 3.40 -6.15
CA THR A 177 -15.51 2.33 -6.15
C THR A 177 -14.98 0.95 -5.81
N GLY A 178 -13.67 0.72 -5.97
CA GLY A 178 -12.98 -0.50 -5.53
C GLY A 178 -12.57 -0.51 -4.06
N ALA A 179 -12.63 0.63 -3.36
CA ALA A 179 -12.27 0.70 -1.96
C ALA A 179 -13.21 -0.13 -1.08
N THR A 180 -12.66 -0.75 -0.04
CA THR A 180 -13.43 -1.54 0.92
C THR A 180 -13.83 -0.71 2.13
N SER A 181 -15.03 -0.95 2.63
CA SER A 181 -15.55 -0.28 3.83
C SER A 181 -15.38 -1.15 5.06
N GLU A 182 -15.70 -0.61 6.23
CA GLU A 182 -15.72 -1.36 7.48
C GLU A 182 -16.55 -2.64 7.34
N GLY A 183 -15.90 -3.80 7.48
CA GLY A 183 -16.62 -5.06 7.64
C GLY A 183 -17.29 -5.08 9.01
N SER A 184 -18.62 -5.18 9.06
CA SER A 184 -19.32 -5.36 10.33
C SER A 184 -19.17 -6.82 10.76
N TRP A 185 -18.90 -7.06 12.06
CA TRP A 185 -18.87 -8.42 12.61
C TRP A 185 -20.18 -9.19 12.32
N SER A 186 -21.31 -8.47 12.23
CA SER A 186 -22.60 -9.06 11.88
C SER A 186 -22.56 -9.82 10.56
N ASP A 187 -21.77 -9.35 9.61
CA ASP A 187 -21.75 -9.85 8.22
C ASP A 187 -21.11 -11.23 8.13
N TYR A 188 -20.30 -11.58 9.14
CA TYR A 188 -19.60 -12.85 9.25
C TYR A 188 -20.01 -13.65 10.50
N SER A 189 -21.00 -13.17 11.25
CA SER A 189 -21.49 -13.87 12.43
C SER A 189 -22.23 -15.14 12.01
N VAL A 190 -21.73 -16.28 12.47
CA VAL A 190 -22.41 -17.58 12.30
C VAL A 190 -23.10 -17.97 13.60
N GLU A 191 -24.26 -18.62 13.50
CA GLU A 191 -24.91 -19.19 14.68
C GLU A 191 -23.95 -20.15 15.37
N LYS A 192 -23.86 -20.00 16.70
CA LYS A 192 -23.08 -20.91 17.54
C LYS A 192 -23.61 -22.33 17.31
N PRO A 193 -22.76 -23.34 17.05
CA PRO A 193 -23.23 -24.70 16.83
C PRO A 193 -24.06 -25.21 18.01
N ASP A 194 -25.25 -25.75 17.70
CA ASP A 194 -26.08 -26.45 18.66
C ASP A 194 -25.41 -27.80 18.98
N THR A 195 -24.59 -27.81 20.04
CA THR A 195 -23.92 -28.97 20.65
C THR A 195 -22.70 -29.57 19.93
N LEU A 196 -21.77 -30.07 20.76
CA LEU A 196 -20.55 -30.81 20.45
C LEU A 196 -20.82 -32.33 20.45
#